data_AF-A0A1W1Y040-F1
#
_entry.id   AF-A0A1W1Y040-F1
#
_cell.length_a   1.000
_cell.length_b   1.000
_cell.length_c   1.000
_cell.angle_alpha   90.00
_cell.angle_beta   90.00
_cell.angle_gamma   90.00
#
_symmetry.space_group_name_H-M   'P 1'
#
loop_
_entity.id
_entity.type
_entity.pdbx_description
1 polymer ?
#
loop_
_entity_poly.entity_id
_entity_poly.type
_entity_poly.pdbx_seq_one_letter_code
_entity_poly.pdbx_strand_id
1 'polypeptide(L)'
;MPETTIADKIIKLRYTHNLRQEDLADLLNMHCSAIDGWEVHNVMPKPISIDKLCKLFNLPYNYFHEYYKIYFNNPGEKIKSWKIKNKLTYEKLSKLLGITHSCVGRLLNNKINLSYNIYMELKKLGAF
;
A
#
# COMPACT_ATOMS: atom_id res chain seq x y z
N MET A 1 -11.62 16.53 -12.52
CA MET A 1 -10.26 15.96 -12.61
C MET A 1 -10.40 14.44 -12.67
N PRO A 2 -9.66 13.74 -13.53
CA PRO A 2 -9.65 12.27 -13.53
C PRO A 2 -9.14 11.76 -12.17
N GLU A 3 -9.58 10.58 -11.70
CA GLU A 3 -9.11 9.94 -10.45
C GLU A 3 -8.43 8.60 -10.73
N THR A 4 -7.77 8.52 -11.87
CA THR A 4 -7.18 7.30 -12.40
C THR A 4 -6.00 6.81 -11.57
N THR A 5 -5.22 7.74 -11.01
CA THR A 5 -4.00 7.43 -10.24
C THR A 5 -4.13 7.85 -8.78
N ILE A 6 -3.20 7.38 -7.94
CA ILE A 6 -3.09 7.85 -6.56
C ILE A 6 -2.75 9.35 -6.52
N ALA A 7 -1.88 9.80 -7.43
CA ALA A 7 -1.52 11.21 -7.58
C ALA A 7 -2.75 12.08 -7.80
N ASP A 8 -3.61 11.70 -8.77
CA ASP A 8 -4.84 12.41 -9.08
C ASP A 8 -5.76 12.57 -7.86
N LYS A 9 -5.89 11.51 -7.06
CA LYS A 9 -6.72 11.51 -5.84
C LYS A 9 -6.15 12.43 -4.75
N ILE A 10 -4.83 12.46 -4.60
CA ILE A 10 -4.15 13.35 -3.65
C ILE A 10 -4.30 14.80 -4.11
N ILE A 11 -4.04 15.09 -5.38
CA ILE A 11 -4.20 16.42 -6.00
C ILE A 11 -5.63 16.91 -5.80
N LYS A 12 -6.63 16.07 -6.09
CA LYS A 12 -8.04 16.41 -5.88
C LYS A 12 -8.32 16.75 -4.42
N LEU A 13 -7.92 15.91 -3.47
CA LEU A 13 -8.11 16.17 -2.04
C LEU A 13 -7.49 17.51 -1.65
N ARG A 14 -6.24 17.73 -2.04
CA ARG A 14 -5.51 18.97 -1.75
C ARG A 14 -6.27 20.19 -2.25
N TYR A 15 -6.72 20.18 -3.50
CA TYR A 15 -7.49 21.30 -4.07
C TYR A 15 -8.88 21.46 -3.44
N THR A 16 -9.59 20.36 -3.14
CA THR A 16 -10.91 20.46 -2.48
C THR A 16 -10.84 21.07 -1.08
N HIS A 17 -9.67 21.02 -0.44
CA HIS A 17 -9.40 21.63 0.86
C HIS A 17 -8.64 22.96 0.75
N ASN A 18 -8.49 23.53 -0.45
CA ASN A 18 -7.75 24.77 -0.72
C ASN A 18 -6.30 24.77 -0.19
N LEU A 19 -5.62 23.63 -0.27
CA LEU A 19 -4.25 23.47 0.20
C LEU A 19 -3.24 23.61 -0.94
N ARG A 20 -2.08 24.19 -0.66
CA ARG A 20 -0.87 24.06 -1.48
C ARG A 20 -0.10 22.80 -1.06
N GLN A 21 0.88 22.40 -1.86
CA GLN A 21 1.70 21.22 -1.55
C GLN A 21 2.44 21.38 -0.22
N GLU A 22 2.94 22.59 0.06
CA GLU A 22 3.56 22.98 1.33
C GLU A 22 2.58 22.83 2.50
N ASP A 23 1.37 23.36 2.36
CA ASP A 23 0.36 23.29 3.42
C ASP A 23 0.01 21.84 3.77
N LEU A 24 -0.10 20.97 2.75
CA LEU A 24 -0.31 19.53 2.97
C LEU A 24 0.91 18.85 3.61
N ALA A 25 2.12 19.23 3.21
CA ALA A 25 3.35 18.70 3.77
C ALA A 25 3.47 19.02 5.27
N ASP A 26 3.15 20.26 5.65
CA ASP A 26 3.11 20.74 7.03
C ASP A 26 2.07 19.98 7.85
N LEU A 27 0.84 19.84 7.34
CA LEU A 27 -0.23 19.08 8.00
C LEU A 27 0.15 17.61 8.24
N LEU A 28 0.91 17.01 7.32
CA LEU A 28 1.37 15.63 7.43
C LEU A 28 2.71 15.50 8.17
N ASN A 29 3.31 16.62 8.60
CA ASN A 29 4.63 16.72 9.20
C ASN A 29 5.68 15.93 8.37
N MET A 30 5.85 16.36 7.12
CA MET A 30 6.82 15.80 6.17
C MET A 30 7.36 16.88 5.24
N HIS A 31 8.45 16.57 4.54
CA HIS A 31 9.04 17.51 3.59
C HIS A 31 8.18 17.63 2.32
N CYS A 32 8.08 18.85 1.76
CA CYS A 32 7.29 19.13 0.55
C CYS A 32 7.69 18.25 -0.65
N SER A 33 8.96 17.85 -0.76
CA SER A 33 9.42 16.91 -1.80
C SER A 33 8.74 15.55 -1.77
N ALA A 34 8.19 15.13 -0.62
CA ALA A 34 7.39 13.90 -0.55
C ALA A 34 6.06 14.07 -1.30
N ILE A 35 5.41 15.23 -1.15
CA ILE A 35 4.16 15.56 -1.85
C ILE A 35 4.41 15.70 -3.35
N ASP A 36 5.46 16.43 -3.72
CA ASP A 36 5.91 16.56 -5.10
C ASP A 36 6.19 15.19 -5.75
N GLY A 37 6.90 14.31 -5.04
CA GLY A 37 7.12 12.94 -5.47
C GLY A 37 5.82 12.18 -5.78
N TRP A 38 4.78 12.38 -4.98
CA TRP A 38 3.48 11.72 -5.19
C TRP A 38 2.71 12.34 -6.35
N GLU A 39 2.58 13.67 -6.38
CA GLU A 39 1.72 14.39 -7.32
C GLU A 39 2.33 14.51 -8.73
N VAL A 40 3.65 14.74 -8.81
CA VAL A 40 4.36 15.03 -10.07
C VAL A 40 5.05 13.77 -10.61
N HIS A 41 5.75 13.04 -9.75
CA HIS A 41 6.55 11.88 -10.15
C HIS A 41 5.82 10.54 -10.02
N ASN A 42 4.54 10.54 -9.63
CA ASN A 42 3.72 9.34 -9.47
C ASN A 42 4.37 8.28 -8.55
N VAL A 43 5.18 8.72 -7.58
CA VAL A 43 5.80 7.83 -6.61
C VAL A 43 4.73 7.29 -5.67
N MET A 44 4.66 5.97 -5.55
CA MET A 44 3.71 5.30 -4.66
C MET A 44 3.96 5.76 -3.20
N PRO A 45 2.95 6.33 -2.52
CA PRO A 45 3.11 6.72 -1.13
C PRO A 45 3.37 5.52 -0.22
N LYS A 46 4.22 5.70 0.80
CA LYS A 46 4.45 4.67 1.81
C LYS A 46 3.17 4.46 2.63
N PRO A 47 2.92 3.25 3.16
CA PRO A 47 1.74 3.00 3.99
C PRO A 47 1.59 3.96 5.16
N ILE A 48 2.69 4.33 5.85
CA ILE A 48 2.67 5.34 6.92
C ILE A 48 2.14 6.69 6.43
N SER A 49 2.51 7.11 5.22
CA SER A 49 2.01 8.36 4.63
C SER A 49 0.52 8.27 4.30
N ILE A 50 0.05 7.12 3.80
CA ILE A 50 -1.38 6.88 3.59
C ILE A 50 -2.14 6.87 4.91
N ASP A 51 -1.58 6.30 5.98
CA ASP A 51 -2.21 6.33 7.30
C ASP A 51 -2.44 7.77 7.78
N LYS A 52 -1.43 8.63 7.63
CA LYS A 52 -1.57 10.07 7.93
C LYS A 52 -2.64 10.74 7.07
N LEU A 53 -2.64 10.51 5.76
CA LEU A 53 -3.63 11.07 4.83
C LEU A 53 -5.06 10.62 5.17
N CYS A 54 -5.25 9.31 5.40
CA CYS A 54 -6.53 8.73 5.78
C CYS A 54 -7.05 9.31 7.10
N LYS A 55 -6.17 9.53 8.09
CA LYS A 55 -6.54 10.17 9.35
C LYS A 55 -6.87 11.65 9.18
N LEU A 56 -6.05 12.39 8.43
CA LEU A 56 -6.22 13.83 8.20
C LEU A 56 -7.56 14.14 7.51
N PHE A 57 -7.92 13.34 6.50
CA PHE A 57 -9.13 13.55 5.69
C PHE A 57 -10.30 12.62 6.07
N ASN A 58 -10.15 11.81 7.12
CA ASN A 58 -11.14 10.81 7.56
C ASN A 58 -11.60 9.88 6.41
N LEU A 59 -10.65 9.29 5.69
CA LEU A 59 -10.87 8.45 4.51
C LEU A 59 -10.55 6.98 4.79
N PRO A 60 -11.26 6.03 4.14
CA PRO A 60 -10.92 4.61 4.25
C PRO A 60 -9.64 4.29 3.45
N TYR A 61 -8.85 3.31 3.90
CA TYR A 61 -7.56 2.97 3.28
C TYR A 61 -7.66 2.53 1.80
N ASN A 62 -8.79 1.98 1.36
CA ASN A 62 -9.00 1.62 -0.05
C ASN A 62 -9.23 2.82 -0.97
N TYR A 63 -9.44 4.02 -0.43
CA TYR A 63 -9.68 5.23 -1.23
C TYR A 63 -8.54 5.46 -2.23
N PHE A 64 -7.29 5.41 -1.77
CA PHE A 64 -6.13 5.59 -2.64
C PHE A 64 -5.89 4.36 -3.52
N HIS A 65 -5.80 3.17 -2.90
CA HIS A 65 -5.58 1.91 -3.60
C HIS A 65 -5.99 0.70 -2.73
N GLU A 66 -6.51 -0.36 -3.34
CA GLU A 66 -6.93 -1.59 -2.66
C GLU A 66 -5.80 -2.23 -1.82
N TYR A 67 -4.56 -2.15 -2.32
CA TYR A 67 -3.35 -2.56 -1.61
C TYR A 67 -3.32 -2.08 -0.16
N TYR A 68 -3.64 -0.81 0.11
CA TYR A 68 -3.55 -0.27 1.47
C TYR A 68 -4.62 -0.87 2.40
N LYS A 69 -5.83 -1.17 1.89
CA LYS A 69 -6.83 -1.92 2.65
C LYS A 69 -6.31 -3.30 3.06
N ILE A 70 -5.56 -3.96 2.19
CA ILE A 70 -4.98 -5.28 2.48
C ILE A 70 -3.79 -5.15 3.44
N TYR A 71 -2.94 -4.15 3.21
CA TYR A 71 -1.77 -3.84 4.04
C TYR A 71 -2.16 -3.62 5.51
N PHE A 72 -3.20 -2.82 5.77
CA PHE A 72 -3.66 -2.51 7.13
C PHE A 72 -4.60 -3.56 7.74
N ASN A 73 -4.98 -4.60 6.98
CA ASN A 73 -5.94 -5.62 7.43
C ASN A 73 -5.29 -7.02 7.44
N ASN A 74 -4.23 -7.16 8.23
CA ASN A 74 -3.51 -8.40 8.53
C ASN A 74 -3.22 -9.27 7.28
N PRO A 75 -2.38 -8.78 6.36
CA PRO A 75 -2.14 -9.45 5.09
C PRO A 75 -1.55 -10.85 5.27
N GLY A 76 -0.72 -11.09 6.30
CA GLY A 76 -0.07 -12.37 6.54
C GLY A 76 -1.06 -13.52 6.71
N GLU A 77 -2.11 -13.31 7.50
CA GLU A 77 -3.13 -14.35 7.77
C GLU A 77 -3.95 -14.67 6.51
N LYS A 78 -4.31 -13.65 5.71
CA LYS A 78 -5.02 -13.86 4.44
C LYS A 78 -4.21 -14.70 3.47
N ILE A 79 -2.93 -14.37 3.30
CA ILE A 79 -2.01 -15.10 2.42
C ILE A 79 -1.83 -16.53 2.94
N LYS A 80 -1.79 -16.72 4.27
CA LYS A 80 -1.66 -18.03 4.90
C LYS A 80 -2.89 -18.90 4.64
N SER A 81 -4.10 -18.38 4.79
CA SER A 81 -5.35 -19.07 4.43
C SER A 81 -5.38 -19.44 2.95
N TRP A 82 -5.00 -18.51 2.05
CA TRP A 82 -4.91 -18.78 0.62
C TRP A 82 -3.87 -19.86 0.27
N LYS A 83 -2.69 -19.83 0.90
CA LYS A 83 -1.65 -20.87 0.76
C LYS A 83 -2.19 -22.24 1.12
N ILE A 84 -2.91 -22.36 2.25
CA ILE A 84 -3.50 -23.62 2.72
C ILE A 84 -4.56 -24.11 1.73
N LYS A 85 -5.46 -23.22 1.29
CA LYS A 85 -6.51 -23.54 0.30
C LYS A 85 -5.92 -24.10 -1.01
N ASN A 86 -4.81 -23.55 -1.45
CA ASN A 86 -4.13 -23.95 -2.69
C ASN A 86 -3.07 -25.05 -2.49
N LYS A 87 -2.96 -25.63 -1.27
CA LYS A 87 -1.99 -26.68 -0.91
C LYS A 87 -0.54 -26.29 -1.28
N LEU A 88 -0.19 -25.01 -1.16
CA LEU A 88 1.14 -24.52 -1.49
C LEU A 88 2.12 -24.76 -0.34
N THR A 89 3.32 -25.24 -0.68
CA THR A 89 4.44 -25.31 0.25
C THR A 89 5.11 -23.94 0.40
N TYR A 90 5.87 -23.74 1.47
CA TYR A 90 6.66 -22.52 1.65
C TYR A 90 7.69 -22.33 0.54
N GLU A 91 8.32 -23.42 0.08
CA GLU A 91 9.28 -23.41 -1.03
C GLU A 91 8.65 -23.01 -2.37
N LYS A 92 7.45 -23.53 -2.66
CA LYS A 92 6.74 -23.16 -3.89
C LYS A 92 6.34 -21.70 -3.85
N LEU A 93 5.85 -21.23 -2.70
CA LEU A 93 5.47 -19.83 -2.51
C LEU A 93 6.69 -18.89 -2.60
N SER A 94 7.83 -19.27 -2.02
CA SER A 94 9.05 -18.46 -2.06
C SER A 94 9.56 -18.32 -3.50
N LYS A 95 9.54 -19.41 -4.30
CA LYS A 95 9.89 -19.39 -5.72
C LYS A 95 8.94 -18.50 -6.54
N LEU A 96 7.63 -18.61 -6.30
CA LEU A 96 6.63 -17.80 -7.01
C LEU A 96 6.77 -16.31 -6.73
N LEU A 97 7.09 -15.94 -5.50
CA LEU A 97 7.22 -14.54 -5.08
C LEU A 97 8.63 -13.97 -5.28
N GLY A 98 9.60 -14.78 -5.71
CA GLY A 98 11.00 -14.36 -5.88
C GLY A 98 11.66 -13.92 -4.57
N ILE A 99 11.22 -14.44 -3.42
CA ILE A 99 11.76 -14.11 -2.09
C ILE A 99 12.30 -15.35 -1.39
N THR A 100 13.07 -15.16 -0.32
CA THR A 100 13.61 -16.26 0.47
C THR A 100 12.51 -16.97 1.28
N HIS A 101 12.75 -18.25 1.58
CA HIS A 101 11.86 -19.04 2.44
C HIS A 101 11.60 -18.36 3.80
N SER A 102 12.64 -17.80 4.42
CA SER A 102 12.53 -17.07 5.69
C SER A 102 11.67 -15.81 5.57
N CYS A 103 11.77 -15.08 4.45
CA CYS A 103 10.93 -13.92 4.17
C CYS A 103 9.44 -14.30 4.10
N VAL A 104 9.11 -15.41 3.44
CA VAL A 104 7.72 -15.94 3.41
C VAL A 104 7.22 -16.21 4.82
N GLY A 105 8.00 -16.92 5.65
CA GLY A 105 7.62 -17.21 7.03
C GLY A 105 7.37 -15.95 7.86
N ARG A 106 8.22 -14.93 7.70
CA ARG A 106 8.06 -13.64 8.39
C ARG A 106 6.83 -12.88 7.89
N LEU A 107 6.56 -12.90 6.58
CA LEU A 107 5.41 -12.23 5.97
C LEU A 107 4.09 -12.83 6.47
N LEU A 108 3.97 -14.17 6.42
CA LEU A 108 2.75 -14.87 6.84
C LEU A 108 2.44 -14.68 8.33
N ASN A 109 3.47 -14.51 9.15
CA ASN A 109 3.32 -14.27 10.59
C ASN A 109 3.30 -12.76 10.94
N ASN A 110 3.10 -11.87 9.97
CA ASN A 110 3.07 -10.41 10.13
C ASN A 110 4.30 -9.81 10.83
N LYS A 111 5.46 -10.49 10.77
CA LYS A 111 6.75 -10.00 11.28
C LYS A 111 7.41 -9.01 10.33
N ILE A 112 6.99 -9.00 9.08
CA ILE A 112 7.33 -7.99 8.08
C ILE A 112 6.05 -7.55 7.37
N ASN A 113 6.06 -6.30 6.92
CA ASN A 113 4.95 -5.73 6.19
C ASN A 113 4.92 -6.22 4.73
N LEU A 114 3.72 -6.34 4.17
CA LEU A 114 3.53 -6.68 2.77
C LEU A 114 4.06 -5.55 1.89
N SER A 115 4.99 -5.81 0.99
CA SER A 115 5.43 -4.82 0.00
C SER A 115 4.47 -4.75 -1.18
N TYR A 116 4.45 -3.62 -1.88
CA TYR A 116 3.60 -3.45 -3.06
C TYR A 116 3.92 -4.46 -4.17
N ASN A 117 5.21 -4.74 -4.40
CA ASN A 117 5.63 -5.73 -5.41
C ASN A 117 5.12 -7.14 -5.07
N ILE A 118 5.26 -7.57 -3.81
CA ILE A 118 4.76 -8.88 -3.37
C ILE A 118 3.23 -8.92 -3.46
N TYR A 119 2.54 -7.81 -3.11
CA TYR A 119 1.09 -7.70 -3.29
C TYR A 119 0.69 -7.91 -4.75
N MET A 120 1.40 -7.29 -5.69
CA MET A 120 1.09 -7.43 -7.12
C MET A 120 1.26 -8.88 -7.60
N GLU A 121 2.33 -9.57 -7.19
CA GLU A 121 2.53 -10.98 -7.54
C GLU A 121 1.44 -11.87 -6.92
N LEU A 122 1.10 -11.65 -5.65
CA LEU A 122 0.01 -12.37 -4.99
C LEU A 122 -1.34 -12.11 -5.65
N LYS A 123 -1.61 -10.87 -6.11
CA LYS A 123 -2.83 -10.53 -6.82
C LYS A 123 -2.92 -11.25 -8.18
N LYS A 124 -1.81 -11.33 -8.93
CA LYS A 124 -1.75 -12.12 -10.18
C LYS A 124 -2.04 -13.60 -9.94
N LEU A 125 -1.64 -14.13 -8.78
CA LEU A 125 -1.87 -15.52 -8.38
C LEU A 125 -3.28 -15.75 -7.79
N GLY A 126 -4.13 -14.72 -7.68
CA GLY A 126 -5.48 -14.82 -7.13
C GLY A 126 -5.52 -15.00 -5.61
N ALA A 127 -4.54 -14.44 -4.89
CA ALA A 127 -4.53 -14.47 -3.42
C ALA A 127 -5.42 -13.42 -2.76
N PHE A 128 -5.81 -12.39 -3.51
CA PHE A 128 -6.66 -11.28 -3.07
C PHE A 128 -7.78 -11.05 -4.07
#